data_AF-A0A6J6X5B3-F1
#
_entry.id   AF-A0A6J6X5B3-F1
#
_cell.length_a   1.000
_cell.length_b   1.000
_cell.length_c   1.000
_cell.angle_alpha   90.00
_cell.angle_beta   90.00
_cell.angle_gamma   90.00
#
_symmetry.space_group_name_H-M   'P 1'
#
loop_
_entity.id
_entity.type
_entity.pdbx_description
1 polymer ?
#
loop_
_entity_poly.entity_id
_entity_poly.type
_entity_poly.pdbx_seq_one_letter_code
_entity_poly.pdbx_strand_id
1 'polypeptide(L)' 'MREIQVGEELNFDYAMSDADDYDEFICECGEIGCRGLITGADWRRPELQSAYEGWFSNYISAKIRQDSSALDPVSEQGL' A
#
# COMPACT_ATOMS: atom_id res chain seq x y z
N MET A 1 11.21 5.92 4.04
CA MET A 1 11.84 5.36 5.25
C MET A 1 12.89 6.35 5.77
N ARG A 2 12.96 6.57 7.09
CA ARG A 2 13.84 7.56 7.71
C ARG A 2 14.22 7.14 9.14
N GLU A 3 15.22 7.82 9.70
CA GLU A 3 15.52 7.72 11.13
C GLU A 3 14.41 8.37 11.98
N ILE A 4 14.25 7.86 13.20
CA ILE A 4 13.23 8.27 14.15
C ILE A 4 13.92 8.71 15.44
N GLN A 5 13.53 9.86 15.97
CA GLN A 5 14.14 10.40 17.18
C GLN A 5 13.50 9.83 18.46
N VAL A 6 14.23 9.87 19.58
CA VAL A 6 13.70 9.44 20.88
C VAL A 6 12.52 10.32 21.28
N GLY A 7 11.39 9.69 21.61
CA GLY A 7 10.15 10.38 21.98
C GLY A 7 9.27 10.77 20.81
N GLU A 8 9.70 10.51 19.57
CA GLU A 8 8.88 10.70 18.39
C GLU A 8 7.82 9.59 18.26
N GLU A 9 6.62 9.95 17.81
CA GLU A 9 5.56 8.99 17.51
C GLU A 9 5.91 8.15 16.28
N LEU A 10 5.75 6.84 16.39
CA LEU A 10 5.90 5.93 15.26
C LEU A 10 4.66 6.00 14.38
N ASN A 11 4.85 6.45 13.15
CA ASN A 11 3.85 6.40 12.09
C ASN A 11 4.29 5.45 10.99
N PHE A 12 3.30 4.86 10.32
CA PHE A 12 3.50 4.10 9.10
C PHE A 12 2.25 4.23 8.21
N ASP A 13 2.41 3.84 6.95
CA ASP A 13 1.32 3.88 5.99
C ASP A 13 0.56 2.55 5.96
N TYR A 14 -0.75 2.59 6.23
CA TYR A 14 -1.64 1.42 6.20
C TYR A 14 -1.66 0.70 4.84
N ALA A 15 -1.38 1.40 3.73
CA ALA A 15 -1.23 0.77 2.42
C ALA A 15 -0.11 -0.28 2.37
N MET A 16 0.82 -0.28 3.34
CA MET A 16 1.91 -1.23 3.43
C MET A 16 1.50 -2.57 4.10
N SER A 17 0.39 -2.59 4.83
CA SER A 17 -0.06 -3.75 5.63
C SER A 17 -1.48 -4.21 5.33
N ASP A 18 -2.37 -3.31 4.94
CA ASP A 18 -3.81 -3.54 4.98
C ASP A 18 -4.40 -3.60 3.57
N ALA A 19 -5.40 -4.45 3.40
CA ALA A 19 -6.06 -4.65 2.10
C ALA A 19 -7.52 -5.08 2.22
N ASP A 20 -8.15 -4.91 3.39
CA ASP A 20 -9.56 -5.23 3.55
C ASP A 20 -10.44 -4.02 3.22
N ASP A 21 -11.51 -4.24 2.48
CA ASP A 21 -12.36 -3.16 1.96
C ASP A 21 -13.14 -2.45 3.09
N TYR A 22 -13.17 -2.99 4.31
CA TYR A 22 -13.71 -2.28 5.47
C TYR A 22 -12.69 -1.34 6.16
N ASP A 23 -11.41 -1.37 5.79
CA ASP A 23 -10.35 -0.53 6.37
C ASP A 23 -10.41 0.89 5.79
N GLU A 24 -11.46 1.64 6.14
CA GLU A 24 -11.67 3.01 5.67
C GLU A 24 -11.82 4.02 6.82
N PHE A 25 -11.02 5.09 6.78
CA PHE A 25 -11.12 6.19 7.76
C PHE A 25 -10.49 7.49 7.26
N ILE A 26 -10.92 8.61 7.84
CA ILE A 26 -10.32 9.93 7.60
C ILE A 26 -8.99 10.03 8.35
N CYS A 27 -7.91 10.30 7.62
CA CYS A 27 -6.58 10.46 8.19
C CYS A 27 -6.38 11.87 8.75
N GLU A 28 -5.88 11.93 9.98
CA GLU A 28 -5.58 13.19 10.68
C GLU A 28 -4.08 13.43 10.86
N CYS A 29 -3.22 12.79 10.06
CA CYS A 29 -1.76 12.88 10.22
C CYS A 29 -1.17 14.29 9.98
N GLY A 30 -1.92 15.19 9.34
CA GLY A 30 -1.53 16.60 9.13
C GLY A 30 -0.48 16.84 8.04
N GLU A 31 -0.03 15.80 7.33
CA GLU A 31 0.99 15.94 6.28
C GLU A 31 0.44 16.59 5.00
N ILE A 32 1.25 17.43 4.32
CA ILE A 32 0.82 18.18 3.12
C ILE A 32 0.45 17.23 1.97
N GLY A 33 1.08 16.06 1.90
CA GLY A 33 0.80 15.01 0.91
C GLY A 33 -0.21 13.95 1.38
N CYS A 34 -0.95 14.20 2.47
CA CYS A 34 -1.90 13.21 2.99
C CYS A 34 -3.02 12.92 1.98
N ARG A 35 -3.41 11.63 1.89
CA ARG A 35 -4.52 11.16 1.04
C ARG A 35 -5.90 11.61 1.55
N GLY A 36 -5.99 12.05 2.81
CA GLY A 36 -7.22 12.49 3.46
C GLY A 36 -8.13 11.34 3.87
N LEU A 37 -8.47 10.44 2.96
CA LEU A 37 -9.18 9.18 3.23
C LEU A 37 -8.23 8.02 2.99
N ILE A 38 -8.09 7.14 3.98
CA ILE A 38 -7.40 5.86 3.85
C ILE A 38 -8.42 4.81 3.47
N THR A 39 -8.04 3.91 2.56
CA THR A 39 -8.88 2.77 2.16
C THR A 39 -8.06 1.49 2.07
N GLY A 40 -8.71 0.33 2.21
CA GLY A 40 -8.10 -0.98 1.95
C GLY A 40 -7.65 -1.21 0.50
N ALA A 41 -8.01 -0.32 -0.43
CA ALA A 41 -7.56 -0.39 -1.82
C ALA A 41 -6.27 0.41 -2.08
N ASP A 42 -5.76 1.18 -1.12
CA ASP A 42 -4.67 2.13 -1.35
C ASP A 42 -3.37 1.47 -1.86
N TRP A 43 -3.09 0.22 -1.46
CA TRP A 43 -1.92 -0.53 -1.91
C TRP A 43 -1.86 -0.73 -3.44
N ARG A 44 -2.99 -0.57 -4.15
CA ARG A 44 -3.06 -0.66 -5.62
C ARG A 44 -2.53 0.58 -6.33
N ARG A 45 -2.36 1.70 -5.61
CA ARG A 45 -1.96 2.98 -6.21
C ARG A 45 -0.51 2.93 -6.70
N PRO A 46 -0.23 3.13 -8.00
CA PRO A 46 1.11 3.01 -8.55
C PRO A 46 2.15 3.92 -7.88
N GLU A 47 1.74 5.13 -7.48
CA GLU A 47 2.61 6.06 -6.77
C GLU A 47 3.05 5.53 -5.40
N LEU A 48 2.18 4.80 -4.69
CA LEU A 48 2.53 4.18 -3.40
C LEU A 48 3.38 2.91 -3.60
N GLN A 49 3.08 2.12 -4.63
CA GLN A 49 3.90 0.96 -5.00
C GLN A 49 5.34 1.35 -5.31
N SER A 50 5.52 2.44 -6.07
CA SER A 50 6.86 2.98 -6.36
C SER A 50 7.52 3.60 -5.13
N ALA A 51 6.78 4.36 -4.32
CA ALA A 51 7.34 5.03 -3.14
C ALA A 51 7.77 4.05 -2.02
N TYR A 52 7.09 2.91 -1.90
CA TYR A 52 7.29 1.93 -0.83
C TYR A 52 7.88 0.60 -1.32
N GLU A 53 8.52 0.57 -2.49
CA GLU A 53 9.18 -0.61 -3.01
C GLU A 53 10.14 -1.21 -1.95
N GLY A 54 9.99 -2.52 -1.70
CA GLY A 54 10.78 -3.24 -0.69
C GLY A 54 10.32 -3.07 0.77
N TRP A 55 9.31 -2.24 1.04
CA TRP A 55 8.82 -1.98 2.40
C TRP A 55 7.44 -2.57 2.70
N PHE A 56 6.69 -2.98 1.67
CA PHE A 56 5.43 -3.67 1.84
C PHE A 56 5.59 -4.94 2.69
N SER A 57 4.58 -5.23 3.51
CA SER A 57 4.47 -6.54 4.15
C SER A 57 4.46 -7.67 3.10
N ASN A 58 4.83 -8.88 3.52
CA ASN A 58 4.78 -10.05 2.63
C ASN A 58 3.38 -10.28 2.05
N TYR A 59 2.34 -9.98 2.85
CA TYR A 59 0.94 -10.06 2.44
C TYR A 59 0.63 -9.11 1.28
N ILE A 60 0.89 -7.81 1.46
CA ILE A 60 0.61 -6.81 0.41
C ILE A 60 1.49 -7.03 -0.81
N SER A 61 2.76 -7.37 -0.62
CA SER A 61 3.65 -7.72 -1.74
C SER A 61 3.10 -8.88 -2.59
N ALA A 62 2.47 -9.88 -1.98
CA ALA A 62 1.83 -10.97 -2.71
C ALA A 62 0.59 -10.50 -3.49
N LYS A 63 -0.22 -9.63 -2.89
CA LYS A 63 -1.39 -9.04 -3.57
C LYS A 63 -0.98 -8.16 -4.75
N ILE A 64 0.04 -7.31 -4.61
CA ILE A 64 0.58 -6.49 -5.72
C ILE A 64 0.95 -7.38 -6.90
N ARG A 65 1.72 -8.46 -6.66
CA ARG A 65 2.10 -9.41 -7.73
C ARG A 65 0.88 -10.05 -8.41
N GLN A 66 -0.13 -10.45 -7.63
CA GLN A 66 -1.37 -11.03 -8.17
C GLN A 66 -2.15 -10.00 -9.00
N ASP A 67 -2.29 -8.78 -8.51
CA ASP A 67 -3.02 -7.69 -9.17
C ASP A 67 -2.32 -7.26 -10.47
N SER A 68 -0.98 -7.14 -10.45
CA SER A 68 -0.19 -6.89 -11.65
C SER A 68 -0.31 -8.02 -12.67
N SER A 69 -0.35 -9.29 -12.23
CA SER A 69 -0.55 -10.44 -13.13
C SER A 69 -1.97 -10.51 -13.71
N ALA A 70 -2.97 -9.96 -13.02
CA ALA A 70 -4.34 -9.88 -13.52
C ALA A 70 -4.53 -8.82 -14.62
N LEU A 71 -3.57 -7.89 -14.76
CA LEU A 71 -3.55 -6.87 -15.81
C LEU A 71 -2.80 -7.32 -17.07
N ASP A 72 -2.21 -8.52 -17.09
CA ASP A 72 -1.58 -9.12 -18.27
C ASP A 72 -2.58 -10.02 -19.03
N PRO A 73 -3.11 -9.61 -20.20
CA PRO A 73 -4.09 -10.40 -20.97
C PRO A 73 -3.49 -11.60 -21.74
N VAL A 74 -2.33 -12.13 -21.34
CA VAL A 74 -1.70 -13.30 -22.00
C VAL A 74 -1.38 -14.38 -20.98
N SER A 75 -2.41 -15.11 -20.54
CA SER A 75 -2.23 -16.46 -19.99
C SER A 75 -3.47 -17.34 -20.16
N GLU A 76 -4.16 -17.22 -21.30
CA GLU A 76 -4.94 -18.32 -21.89
C GLU A 76 -4.22 -18.82 -23.15
N GLN A 77 -3.47 -19.91 -22.97
CA GLN A 77 -3.01 -20.92 -23.94
C GLN A 77 -1.95 -21.74 -23.17
N GLY A 78 -2.16 -22.98 -22.75
CA GLY A 78 -2.98 -24.04 -23.31
C GLY A 78 -2.10 -25.30 -23.24
N LEU A 79 -2.65 -26.38 -22.68
CA LEU A 79 -2.13 -27.74 -22.89
C LEU A 79 -2.39 -28.14 -24.35
#